data_AF-A0A9D6IUW1-F1
#
_entry.id   AF-A0A9D6IUW1-F1
#
_cell.length_a   1.000
_cell.length_b   1.000
_cell.length_c   1.000
_cell.angle_alpha   90.00
_cell.angle_beta   90.00
_cell.angle_gamma   90.00
#
_symmetry.space_group_name_H-M   'P 1'
#
loop_
_entity.id
_entity.type
_entity.pdbx_description
1 polymer ?
#
loop_
_entity_poly.entity_id
_entity_poly.type
_entity_poly.pdbx_seq_one_letter_code
_entity_poly.pdbx_strand_id
1 'polypeptide(L)'
;MKRLAIAFLLLLPAPARTQESSDEAKLKEEIRTLEQRVLAWGAMRRVGVTDAQARPLLDLVKKAAIAKADYDAAMAKLRDEQLRAFRAFRQEDFANIGFTPKVEQAAGRADHEEKVLFKKLADRIEAMAKESPLTEDQAELLALFRPENPGSIFAKRDPGPLPDALANFVRKLRRLTDAEFERQKDALREEFLRAIDARAADAKDMVKVLQEADEAMKQIRALPEDRVLADVPKIVRKARPKAKAENLRDELGDIHKQKYGQIGPVGRFLLLPALGEALAKRLGVKADLPPTASGAPT
;
A
#
# COMPACT_ATOMS: atom_id res chain seq x y z
N MET A 1 -19.59 38.48 -9.29
CA MET A 1 -18.74 39.13 -10.31
C MET A 1 -17.29 38.71 -10.12
N LYS A 2 -16.98 37.51 -10.62
CA LYS A 2 -15.63 36.93 -10.76
C LYS A 2 -15.34 36.92 -12.25
N ARG A 3 -14.12 37.32 -12.66
CA ARG A 3 -13.54 37.39 -14.03
C ARG A 3 -13.20 38.82 -14.46
N LEU A 4 -12.16 39.41 -13.86
CA LEU A 4 -11.44 40.56 -14.44
C LEU A 4 -10.13 40.79 -13.66
N ALA A 5 -9.17 39.85 -13.80
CA ALA A 5 -7.78 40.06 -13.36
C ALA A 5 -6.77 39.08 -13.99
N ILE A 6 -7.13 38.34 -15.06
CA ILE A 6 -6.23 37.37 -15.71
C ILE A 6 -5.63 37.93 -17.02
N ALA A 7 -6.10 39.08 -17.51
CA ALA A 7 -5.71 39.59 -18.82
C ALA A 7 -4.50 40.57 -18.81
N PHE A 8 -3.89 40.87 -17.66
CA PHE A 8 -2.80 41.87 -17.60
C PHE A 8 -1.38 41.30 -17.48
N LEU A 9 -1.22 39.96 -17.52
CA LEU A 9 0.07 39.28 -17.31
C LEU A 9 0.78 38.83 -18.61
N LEU A 10 0.33 39.32 -19.78
CA LEU A 10 0.87 38.91 -21.09
C LEU A 10 1.74 39.96 -21.80
N LEU A 11 2.19 41.01 -21.11
CA LEU A 11 2.96 42.11 -21.71
C LEU A 11 4.17 42.55 -20.85
N LEU A 12 5.03 41.61 -20.46
CA LEU A 12 6.38 41.95 -19.94
C LEU A 12 7.48 41.19 -20.70
N PRO A 13 8.60 41.85 -21.05
CA PRO A 13 9.67 41.30 -21.86
C PRO A 13 10.48 40.23 -21.10
N ALA A 14 11.18 39.39 -21.87
CA ALA A 14 11.64 38.06 -21.48
C ALA A 14 13.09 37.97 -20.95
N PRO A 15 13.35 38.29 -19.67
CA PRO A 15 14.44 37.64 -18.95
C PRO A 15 14.02 36.99 -17.60
N ALA A 16 12.73 36.87 -17.28
CA ALA A 16 12.26 36.36 -15.97
C ALA A 16 12.10 34.81 -15.87
N ARG A 17 12.22 34.06 -16.96
CA ARG A 17 11.84 32.63 -17.00
C ARG A 17 12.79 31.66 -16.28
N THR A 18 14.01 32.05 -15.96
CA THR A 18 14.97 31.19 -15.22
C THR A 18 14.82 31.29 -13.70
N GLN A 19 14.20 32.36 -13.19
CA GLN A 19 13.99 32.57 -11.76
C GLN A 19 12.62 32.05 -11.31
N GLU A 20 11.59 32.18 -12.15
CA GLU A 20 10.26 31.58 -11.92
C GLU A 20 10.31 30.05 -11.77
N SER A 21 11.15 29.34 -12.54
CA SER A 21 11.27 27.87 -12.41
C SER A 21 11.99 27.44 -11.13
N SER A 22 12.89 28.28 -10.60
CA SER A 22 13.59 28.02 -9.33
C SER A 22 12.67 28.23 -8.14
N ASP A 23 11.85 29.28 -8.18
CA ASP A 23 10.90 29.59 -7.11
C ASP A 23 9.71 28.61 -7.11
N GLU A 24 9.25 28.16 -8.28
CA GLU A 24 8.26 27.08 -8.38
C GLU A 24 8.79 25.74 -7.83
N ALA A 25 10.05 25.38 -8.13
CA ALA A 25 10.68 24.17 -7.62
C ALA A 25 10.85 24.21 -6.09
N LYS A 26 11.27 25.36 -5.54
CA LYS A 26 11.35 25.58 -4.08
C LYS A 26 9.98 25.47 -3.43
N LEU A 27 8.96 26.12 -4.00
CA LEU A 27 7.59 26.07 -3.50
C LEU A 27 7.04 24.63 -3.49
N LYS A 28 7.31 23.85 -4.55
CA LYS A 28 6.91 22.44 -4.63
C LYS A 28 7.57 21.61 -3.52
N GLU A 29 8.85 21.83 -3.24
CA GLU A 29 9.55 21.11 -2.18
C GLU A 29 9.08 21.54 -0.78
N GLU A 30 8.76 22.82 -0.57
CA GLU A 30 8.15 23.32 0.67
C GLU A 30 6.77 22.70 0.91
N ILE A 31 5.91 22.67 -0.11
CA ILE A 31 4.58 22.02 -0.05
C ILE A 31 4.75 20.53 0.29
N ARG A 32 5.65 19.83 -0.40
CA ARG A 32 5.92 18.41 -0.15
C ARG A 32 6.39 18.14 1.28
N THR A 33 7.28 19.00 1.79
CA THR A 33 7.77 18.93 3.18
C THR A 33 6.63 19.13 4.18
N LEU A 34 5.74 20.08 3.92
CA LEU A 34 4.57 20.33 4.77
C LEU A 34 3.59 19.14 4.73
N GLU A 35 3.33 18.57 3.56
CA GLU A 35 2.48 17.38 3.41
C GLU A 35 3.01 16.19 4.22
N GLN A 36 4.32 15.93 4.15
CA GLN A 36 4.97 14.88 4.93
C GLN A 36 4.82 15.10 6.43
N ARG A 37 5.01 16.33 6.91
CA ARG A 37 4.81 16.69 8.32
C ARG A 37 3.35 16.48 8.74
N VAL A 38 2.39 16.95 7.97
CA VAL A 38 0.96 16.77 8.25
C VAL A 38 0.60 15.28 8.31
N LEU A 39 1.13 14.49 7.38
CA LEU A 39 0.92 13.05 7.33
C LEU A 39 1.51 12.34 8.55
N ALA A 40 2.75 12.66 8.94
CA ALA A 40 3.38 12.11 10.13
C ALA A 40 2.61 12.44 11.42
N TRP A 41 2.20 13.70 11.58
CA TRP A 41 1.38 14.14 12.72
C TRP A 41 0.01 13.44 12.74
N GLY A 42 -0.64 13.34 11.58
CA GLY A 42 -1.93 12.66 11.43
C GLY A 42 -1.83 11.16 11.76
N ALA A 43 -0.77 10.49 11.30
CA ALA A 43 -0.50 9.09 11.60
C ALA A 43 -0.27 8.87 13.10
N MET A 44 0.63 9.65 13.72
CA MET A 44 0.92 9.57 15.15
C MET A 44 -0.34 9.77 16.02
N ARG A 45 -1.17 10.76 15.68
CA ARG A 45 -2.41 11.05 16.41
C ARG A 45 -3.45 9.94 16.25
N ARG A 46 -3.62 9.39 15.04
CA ARG A 46 -4.62 8.34 14.77
C ARG A 46 -4.24 6.99 15.36
N VAL A 47 -2.95 6.66 15.38
CA VAL A 47 -2.42 5.49 16.09
C VAL A 47 -2.53 5.67 17.61
N GLY A 48 -2.68 6.91 18.09
CA GLY A 48 -2.81 7.19 19.52
C GLY A 48 -1.49 6.97 20.26
N VAL A 49 -0.36 7.32 19.64
CA VAL A 49 0.96 7.22 20.29
C VAL A 49 0.94 8.04 21.57
N THR A 50 1.28 7.42 22.70
CA THR A 50 1.37 8.09 24.00
C THR A 50 2.75 8.72 24.21
N ASP A 51 2.89 9.59 25.21
CA ASP A 51 4.18 10.22 25.52
C ASP A 51 5.21 9.18 26.01
N ALA A 52 4.74 8.15 26.74
CA ALA A 52 5.56 7.02 27.16
C ALA A 52 6.09 6.19 25.96
N GLN A 53 5.30 6.07 24.89
CA GLN A 53 5.72 5.40 23.65
C GLN A 53 6.58 6.28 22.75
N ALA A 54 6.40 7.61 22.80
CA ALA A 54 7.03 8.54 21.87
C ALA A 54 8.56 8.52 21.96
N ARG A 55 9.13 8.37 23.17
CA ARG A 55 10.58 8.34 23.37
C ARG A 55 11.25 7.09 22.76
N PRO A 56 10.85 5.85 23.13
CA PRO A 56 11.39 4.65 22.48
C PRO A 56 11.11 4.61 20.97
N LEU A 57 9.97 5.13 20.51
CA LEU A 57 9.70 5.25 19.07
C LEU A 57 10.67 6.21 18.36
N LEU A 58 11.02 7.33 18.97
CA LEU A 58 11.97 8.28 18.37
C LEU A 58 13.34 7.60 18.13
N ASP A 59 13.80 6.77 19.06
CA ASP A 59 15.06 6.04 18.92
C ASP A 59 14.99 4.99 17.80
N LEU A 60 13.87 4.28 17.67
CA LEU A 60 13.64 3.35 16.56
C LEU A 60 13.56 4.06 15.21
N VAL A 61 12.88 5.22 15.14
CA VAL A 61 12.79 6.03 13.92
C VAL A 61 14.17 6.55 13.51
N LYS A 62 15.03 6.96 14.45
CA LYS A 62 16.42 7.33 14.15
C LYS A 62 17.21 6.16 13.54
N LYS A 63 17.12 4.97 14.13
CA LYS A 63 17.77 3.76 13.60
C LYS A 63 17.23 3.39 12.20
N ALA A 64 15.92 3.51 12.01
CA ALA A 64 15.27 3.25 10.73
C ALA A 64 15.71 4.26 9.65
N ALA A 65 15.84 5.54 10.01
CA ALA A 65 16.33 6.58 9.11
C ALA A 65 17.79 6.32 8.66
N ILE A 66 18.65 5.87 9.57
CA ILE A 66 20.03 5.45 9.24
C ILE A 66 20.01 4.26 8.28
N ALA A 67 19.23 3.21 8.58
CA ALA A 67 19.12 2.04 7.71
C ALA A 67 18.61 2.40 6.30
N LYS A 68 17.67 3.34 6.22
CA LYS A 68 17.17 3.87 4.95
C LYS A 68 18.23 4.68 4.19
N ALA A 69 19.00 5.51 4.89
CA ALA A 69 20.09 6.27 4.29
C ALA A 69 21.19 5.35 3.73
N ASP A 70 21.56 4.28 4.46
CA ASP A 70 22.50 3.26 3.98
C ASP A 70 22.00 2.60 2.69
N TYR A 71 20.71 2.24 2.67
CA TYR A 71 20.06 1.67 1.49
C TYR A 71 20.04 2.65 0.31
N ASP A 72 19.67 3.90 0.54
CA ASP A 72 19.62 4.92 -0.51
C ASP A 72 21.00 5.20 -1.10
N ALA A 73 22.04 5.25 -0.27
CA ALA A 73 23.42 5.38 -0.73
C ALA A 73 23.88 4.18 -1.57
N ALA A 74 23.49 2.97 -1.20
CA ALA A 74 23.78 1.76 -1.99
C ALA A 74 23.00 1.75 -3.31
N MET A 75 21.71 2.11 -3.27
CA MET A 75 20.86 2.22 -4.47
C MET A 75 21.36 3.30 -5.43
N ALA A 76 21.88 4.43 -4.92
CA ALA A 76 22.45 5.47 -5.77
C ALA A 76 23.61 4.93 -6.63
N LYS A 77 24.48 4.08 -6.06
CA LYS A 77 25.56 3.42 -6.81
C LYS A 77 25.02 2.42 -7.83
N LEU A 78 24.01 1.64 -7.45
CA LEU A 78 23.40 0.64 -8.32
C LEU A 78 22.60 1.27 -9.47
N ARG A 79 22.01 2.44 -9.28
CA ARG A 79 21.26 3.16 -10.33
C ARG A 79 22.10 3.43 -11.58
N ASP A 80 23.38 3.74 -11.42
CA ASP A 80 24.27 3.96 -12.57
C ASP A 80 24.48 2.67 -13.38
N GLU A 81 24.47 1.51 -12.72
CA GLU A 81 24.55 0.20 -13.38
C GLU A 81 23.22 -0.18 -14.04
N GLN A 82 22.09 0.08 -13.36
CA GLN A 82 20.75 -0.10 -13.92
C GLN A 82 20.51 0.77 -15.14
N LEU A 83 20.91 2.05 -15.10
CA LEU A 83 20.79 2.97 -16.23
C LEU A 83 21.64 2.51 -17.42
N ARG A 84 22.85 1.98 -17.17
CA ARG A 84 23.70 1.40 -18.22
C ARG A 84 23.05 0.15 -18.82
N ALA A 85 22.55 -0.77 -18.00
CA ALA A 85 21.86 -1.96 -18.45
C ALA A 85 20.59 -1.63 -19.26
N PHE A 86 19.78 -0.68 -18.79
CA PHE A 86 18.57 -0.22 -19.48
C PHE A 86 18.88 0.47 -20.82
N ARG A 87 19.94 1.28 -20.88
CA ARG A 87 20.38 1.89 -22.15
C ARG A 87 20.82 0.82 -23.15
N ALA A 88 21.57 -0.19 -22.71
CA ALA A 88 21.97 -1.30 -23.58
C ALA A 88 20.76 -2.11 -24.06
N PHE A 89 19.81 -2.40 -23.17
CA PHE A 89 18.53 -3.05 -23.52
C PHE A 89 17.76 -2.25 -24.57
N ARG A 90 17.61 -0.94 -24.38
CA ARG A 90 16.95 -0.07 -25.37
C ARG A 90 17.64 -0.04 -26.73
N GLN A 91 18.97 -0.07 -26.75
CA GLN A 91 19.73 -0.07 -28.01
C GLN A 91 19.48 -1.35 -28.82
N GLU A 92 19.45 -2.51 -28.15
CA GLU A 92 19.17 -3.80 -28.80
C GLU A 92 17.70 -3.93 -29.22
N ASP A 93 16.78 -3.45 -28.39
CA ASP A 93 15.35 -3.36 -28.70
C ASP A 93 15.10 -2.49 -29.95
N PHE A 94 15.72 -1.30 -30.00
CA PHE A 94 15.64 -0.41 -31.16
C PHE A 94 16.25 -1.01 -32.43
N ALA A 95 17.29 -1.83 -32.29
CA ALA A 95 17.90 -2.53 -33.41
C ALA A 95 17.08 -3.77 -33.85
N ASN A 96 16.04 -4.14 -33.09
CA ASN A 96 15.19 -5.31 -33.33
C ASN A 96 15.98 -6.62 -33.51
N ILE A 97 17.08 -6.75 -32.75
CA ILE A 97 18.00 -7.91 -32.83
C ILE A 97 17.74 -8.95 -31.72
N GLY A 98 16.68 -8.76 -30.92
CA GLY A 98 16.48 -9.48 -29.66
C GLY A 98 17.49 -9.05 -28.60
N PHE A 99 17.48 -9.71 -27.44
CA PHE A 99 18.39 -9.40 -26.33
C PHE A 99 19.58 -10.34 -26.32
N THR A 100 20.78 -9.78 -26.29
CA THR A 100 21.98 -10.59 -26.17
C THR A 100 22.09 -11.16 -24.74
N PRO A 101 22.69 -12.36 -24.56
CA PRO A 101 22.92 -12.92 -23.23
C PRO A 101 23.67 -11.98 -22.30
N LYS A 102 24.51 -11.10 -22.85
CA LYS A 102 25.26 -10.08 -22.10
C LYS A 102 24.33 -9.02 -21.48
N VAL A 103 23.35 -8.53 -22.23
CA VAL A 103 22.37 -7.55 -21.75
C VAL A 103 21.42 -8.18 -20.75
N GLU A 104 20.94 -9.40 -21.02
CA GLU A 104 20.10 -10.15 -20.08
C GLU A 104 20.80 -10.40 -18.75
N GLN A 105 22.07 -10.84 -18.78
CA GLN A 105 22.88 -11.05 -17.56
C GLN A 105 23.16 -9.74 -16.80
N ALA A 106 23.38 -8.63 -17.50
CA ALA A 106 23.59 -7.33 -16.87
C ALA A 106 22.33 -6.84 -16.16
N ALA A 107 21.18 -6.89 -16.84
CA ALA A 107 19.89 -6.52 -16.25
C ALA A 107 19.53 -7.45 -15.08
N GLY A 108 19.71 -8.76 -15.25
CA GLY A 108 19.43 -9.75 -14.20
C GLY A 108 20.30 -9.57 -12.95
N ARG A 109 21.59 -9.20 -13.10
CA ARG A 109 22.45 -8.87 -11.96
C ARG A 109 22.00 -7.62 -11.24
N ALA A 110 21.72 -6.54 -11.98
CA ALA A 110 21.30 -5.27 -11.36
C ALA A 110 19.96 -5.40 -10.63
N ASP A 111 19.00 -6.13 -11.21
CA ASP A 111 17.72 -6.47 -10.55
C ASP A 111 17.92 -7.36 -9.31
N HIS A 112 18.81 -8.35 -9.38
CA HIS A 112 19.13 -9.19 -8.23
C HIS A 112 19.76 -8.39 -7.09
N GLU A 113 20.72 -7.51 -7.40
CA GLU A 113 21.39 -6.66 -6.41
C GLU A 113 20.42 -5.69 -5.74
N GLU A 114 19.50 -5.08 -6.48
CA GLU A 114 18.44 -4.24 -5.92
C GLU A 114 17.61 -5.02 -4.89
N LYS A 115 17.19 -6.23 -5.26
CA LYS A 115 16.39 -7.09 -4.37
C LYS A 115 17.16 -7.52 -3.14
N VAL A 116 18.46 -7.76 -3.25
CA VAL A 116 19.34 -8.06 -2.10
C VAL A 116 19.48 -6.85 -1.18
N LEU A 117 19.66 -5.65 -1.74
CA LEU A 117 19.71 -4.40 -0.95
C LEU A 117 18.38 -4.16 -0.23
N PHE A 118 17.26 -4.33 -0.93
CA PHE A 118 15.93 -4.19 -0.34
C PHE A 118 15.71 -5.19 0.80
N LYS A 119 16.11 -6.46 0.61
CA LYS A 119 16.03 -7.47 1.67
C LYS A 119 16.78 -7.05 2.93
N LYS A 120 18.01 -6.57 2.79
CA LYS A 120 18.81 -6.09 3.93
C LYS A 120 18.12 -4.94 4.66
N LEU A 121 17.48 -4.03 3.93
CA LEU A 121 16.66 -2.97 4.54
C LEU A 121 15.45 -3.57 5.26
N ALA A 122 14.68 -4.43 4.59
CA ALA A 122 13.47 -5.03 5.13
C ALA A 122 13.76 -5.81 6.42
N ASP A 123 14.78 -6.66 6.44
CA ASP A 123 15.16 -7.45 7.61
C ASP A 123 15.54 -6.56 8.81
N ARG A 124 16.30 -5.47 8.57
CA ARG A 124 16.65 -4.49 9.61
C ARG A 124 15.42 -3.77 10.16
N ILE A 125 14.53 -3.32 9.28
CA ILE A 125 13.32 -2.57 9.68
C ILE A 125 12.33 -3.48 10.40
N GLU A 126 12.16 -4.73 9.98
CA GLU A 126 11.28 -5.68 10.65
C GLU A 126 11.82 -6.10 12.03
N ALA A 127 13.14 -6.18 12.21
CA ALA A 127 13.72 -6.36 13.54
C ALA A 127 13.36 -5.19 14.46
N MET A 128 13.48 -3.95 13.99
CA MET A 128 13.08 -2.75 14.74
C MET A 128 11.57 -2.70 15.00
N ALA A 129 10.75 -3.15 14.05
CA ALA A 129 9.30 -3.20 14.19
C ALA A 129 8.86 -4.15 15.32
N LYS A 130 9.59 -5.25 15.54
CA LYS A 130 9.36 -6.18 16.66
C LYS A 130 9.73 -5.58 18.02
N GLU A 131 10.67 -4.64 18.06
CA GLU A 131 11.05 -3.88 19.27
C GLU A 131 10.11 -2.70 19.55
N SER A 132 9.11 -2.47 18.69
CA SER A 132 8.22 -1.31 18.79
C SER A 132 7.41 -1.34 20.09
N PRO A 133 7.28 -0.20 20.79
CA PRO A 133 6.43 -0.08 21.99
C PRO A 133 4.93 0.05 21.65
N LEU A 134 4.56 -0.07 20.37
CA LEU A 134 3.16 -0.02 19.92
C LEU A 134 2.45 -1.31 20.32
N THR A 135 1.17 -1.19 20.71
CA THR A 135 0.32 -2.35 20.99
C THR A 135 -0.06 -3.09 19.70
N GLU A 136 -0.57 -4.31 19.84
CA GLU A 136 -1.09 -5.09 18.71
C GLU A 136 -2.21 -4.34 17.98
N ASP A 137 -3.17 -3.76 18.71
CA ASP A 137 -4.25 -2.93 18.14
C ASP A 137 -3.71 -1.75 17.33
N GLN A 138 -2.64 -1.10 17.80
CA GLN A 138 -1.98 0.00 17.09
C GLN A 138 -1.29 -0.49 15.81
N ALA A 139 -0.67 -1.67 15.84
CA ALA A 139 -0.07 -2.30 14.67
C ALA A 139 -1.12 -2.73 13.64
N GLU A 140 -2.27 -3.25 14.07
CA GLU A 140 -3.40 -3.55 13.18
C GLU A 140 -3.96 -2.29 12.52
N LEU A 141 -4.08 -1.20 13.28
CA LEU A 141 -4.54 0.08 12.75
C LEU A 141 -3.56 0.58 11.68
N LEU A 142 -2.26 0.43 11.89
CA LEU A 142 -1.24 0.73 10.88
C LEU A 142 -1.35 -0.16 9.63
N ALA A 143 -1.91 -1.37 9.69
CA ALA A 143 -2.12 -2.18 8.49
C ALA A 143 -3.10 -1.53 7.49
N LEU A 144 -3.99 -0.66 7.99
CA LEU A 144 -4.93 0.12 7.20
C LEU A 144 -4.33 1.43 6.67
N PHE A 145 -3.15 1.82 7.17
CA PHE A 145 -2.45 3.06 6.80
C PHE A 145 -1.82 2.95 5.40
N ARG A 146 -2.10 3.94 4.55
CA ARG A 146 -1.63 4.03 3.17
C ARG A 146 -0.97 5.40 2.94
N PRO A 147 0.34 5.54 3.18
CA PRO A 147 1.02 6.83 3.12
C PRO A 147 1.05 7.45 1.72
N GLU A 148 0.84 6.64 0.68
CA GLU A 148 0.85 7.07 -0.73
C GLU A 148 -0.41 7.85 -1.14
N ASN A 149 -1.41 7.95 -0.27
CA ASN A 149 -2.66 8.65 -0.55
C ASN A 149 -2.99 9.68 0.55
N PRO A 150 -2.42 10.91 0.50
CA PRO A 150 -2.57 11.90 1.56
C PRO A 150 -4.02 12.38 1.76
N GLY A 151 -4.87 12.31 0.71
CA GLY A 151 -6.31 12.62 0.80
C GLY A 151 -7.14 11.54 1.53
N SER A 152 -6.56 10.37 1.76
CA SER A 152 -7.16 9.22 2.44
C SER A 152 -6.05 8.42 3.13
N ILE A 153 -5.47 9.03 4.18
CA ILE A 153 -4.33 8.49 4.97
C ILE A 153 -4.51 7.01 5.37
N PHE A 154 -5.76 6.56 5.47
CA PHE A 154 -6.16 5.17 5.59
C PHE A 154 -7.02 4.85 4.38
N ALA A 155 -6.90 3.63 3.84
CA ALA A 155 -7.81 3.22 2.77
C ALA A 155 -9.25 3.48 3.23
N LYS A 156 -10.01 4.30 2.46
CA LYS A 156 -11.46 4.18 2.49
C LYS A 156 -11.71 2.69 2.21
N ARG A 157 -12.23 1.96 3.20
CA ARG A 157 -12.80 0.63 2.95
C ARG A 157 -13.58 0.78 1.66
N ASP A 158 -13.26 -0.03 0.64
CA ASP A 158 -14.15 -0.20 -0.50
C ASP A 158 -15.56 -0.20 0.06
N PRO A 159 -16.48 0.65 -0.43
CA PRO A 159 -17.85 0.55 -0.03
C PRO A 159 -18.36 -0.74 -0.65
N GLY A 160 -18.08 -1.86 0.03
CA GLY A 160 -19.00 -2.97 0.07
C GLY A 160 -20.39 -2.42 0.42
N PRO A 161 -21.44 -3.21 0.18
CA PRO A 161 -22.82 -2.76 0.36
C PRO A 161 -22.93 -1.93 1.64
N LEU A 162 -23.46 -0.70 1.49
CA LEU A 162 -23.60 0.28 2.59
C LEU A 162 -23.94 -0.45 3.88
N PRO A 163 -23.37 -0.07 5.05
CA PRO A 163 -23.59 -0.77 6.31
C PRO A 163 -25.06 -1.16 6.56
N ASP A 164 -25.99 -0.27 6.17
CA ASP A 164 -27.43 -0.48 6.26
C ASP A 164 -27.97 -1.51 5.26
N ALA A 165 -27.47 -1.52 4.02
CA ALA A 165 -27.84 -2.50 3.00
C ALA A 165 -27.37 -3.91 3.39
N LEU A 166 -26.16 -4.03 3.94
CA LEU A 166 -25.62 -5.31 4.42
C LEU A 166 -26.37 -5.79 5.67
N ALA A 167 -26.62 -4.90 6.63
CA ALA A 167 -27.42 -5.22 7.81
C ALA A 167 -28.85 -5.64 7.43
N ASN A 168 -29.49 -4.94 6.49
CA ASN A 168 -30.82 -5.28 5.99
C ASN A 168 -30.82 -6.62 5.25
N PHE A 169 -29.78 -6.93 4.48
CA PHE A 169 -29.61 -8.23 3.83
C PHE A 169 -29.49 -9.35 4.86
N VAL A 170 -28.65 -9.21 5.89
CA VAL A 170 -28.53 -10.23 6.94
C VAL A 170 -29.82 -10.39 7.75
N ARG A 171 -30.50 -9.29 8.11
CA ARG A 171 -31.82 -9.35 8.75
C ARG A 171 -32.84 -10.09 7.88
N LYS A 172 -32.83 -9.85 6.57
CA LYS A 172 -33.69 -10.54 5.62
C LYS A 172 -33.38 -12.04 5.62
N LEU A 173 -32.11 -12.44 5.54
CA LEU A 173 -31.71 -13.86 5.59
C LEU A 173 -32.11 -14.57 6.89
N ARG A 174 -32.05 -13.88 8.05
CA ARG A 174 -32.46 -14.46 9.34
C ARG A 174 -33.98 -14.60 9.50
N ARG A 175 -34.75 -13.75 8.84
CA ARG A 175 -36.22 -13.79 8.88
C ARG A 175 -36.81 -14.89 8.01
N LEU A 176 -36.03 -15.49 7.12
CA LEU A 176 -36.45 -16.63 6.33
C LEU A 176 -36.53 -17.87 7.21
N THR A 177 -37.63 -18.61 7.06
CA THR A 177 -37.69 -20.00 7.52
C THR A 177 -36.62 -20.83 6.80
N ASP A 178 -36.24 -21.98 7.36
CA ASP A 178 -35.22 -22.82 6.74
C ASP A 178 -35.61 -23.27 5.32
N ALA A 179 -36.89 -23.56 5.10
CA ALA A 179 -37.40 -23.91 3.78
C ALA A 179 -37.32 -22.74 2.78
N GLU A 180 -37.58 -21.50 3.22
CA GLU A 180 -37.47 -20.31 2.37
C GLU A 180 -36.02 -19.92 2.09
N PHE A 181 -35.14 -20.09 3.07
CA PHE A 181 -33.71 -19.87 2.92
C PHE A 181 -33.10 -20.82 1.89
N GLU A 182 -33.40 -22.12 2.00
CA GLU A 182 -32.94 -23.12 1.03
C GLU A 182 -33.46 -22.82 -0.39
N ARG A 183 -34.74 -22.45 -0.53
CA ARG A 183 -35.30 -22.03 -1.84
C ARG A 183 -34.63 -20.80 -2.43
N GLN A 184 -34.34 -19.77 -1.63
CA GLN A 184 -33.65 -18.57 -2.11
C GLN A 184 -32.19 -18.85 -2.46
N LYS A 185 -31.52 -19.70 -1.67
CA LYS A 185 -30.15 -20.14 -1.94
C LYS A 185 -30.08 -20.92 -3.25
N ASP A 186 -31.00 -21.86 -3.48
CA ASP A 186 -31.08 -22.63 -4.72
C ASP A 186 -31.41 -21.76 -5.93
N ALA A 187 -32.31 -20.79 -5.79
CA ALA A 187 -32.62 -19.83 -6.86
C ALA A 187 -31.41 -18.96 -7.23
N LEU A 188 -30.67 -18.44 -6.25
CA LEU A 188 -29.44 -17.67 -6.48
C LEU A 188 -28.34 -18.54 -7.11
N ARG A 189 -28.25 -19.80 -6.70
CA ARG A 189 -27.34 -20.78 -7.27
C ARG A 189 -27.66 -21.05 -8.74
N GLU A 190 -28.94 -21.22 -9.09
CA GLU A 190 -29.36 -21.37 -10.49
C GLU A 190 -29.11 -20.10 -11.31
N GLU A 191 -29.39 -18.91 -10.76
CA GLU A 191 -29.13 -17.64 -11.44
C GLU A 191 -27.63 -17.43 -11.69
N PHE A 192 -26.79 -17.76 -10.70
CA PHE A 192 -25.34 -17.69 -10.82
C PHE A 192 -24.79 -18.71 -11.83
N LEU A 193 -25.33 -19.93 -11.84
CA LEU A 193 -25.01 -20.97 -12.83
C LEU A 193 -25.44 -20.57 -14.25
N ARG A 194 -26.54 -19.83 -14.40
CA ARG A 194 -26.99 -19.29 -15.71
C ARG A 194 -26.17 -18.08 -16.15
N ALA A 195 -25.69 -17.25 -15.22
CA ALA A 195 -24.89 -16.06 -15.52
C ALA A 195 -23.42 -16.39 -15.86
N ILE A 196 -22.91 -17.54 -15.39
CA ILE A 196 -21.62 -18.07 -15.81
C ILE A 196 -21.82 -18.82 -17.13
N ASP A 197 -21.76 -18.06 -18.23
CA ASP A 197 -21.69 -18.60 -19.58
C ASP A 197 -20.55 -19.63 -19.71
N ALA A 198 -20.74 -20.59 -20.62
CA ALA A 198 -20.01 -21.86 -20.86
C ALA A 198 -18.48 -21.81 -21.12
N ARG A 199 -17.75 -20.83 -20.56
CA ARG A 199 -16.30 -20.60 -20.80
C ARG A 199 -15.43 -20.68 -19.54
N ALA A 200 -15.98 -20.94 -18.35
CA ALA A 200 -15.18 -21.10 -17.14
C ALA A 200 -14.74 -22.57 -16.96
N ALA A 201 -13.44 -22.77 -16.80
CA ALA A 201 -12.77 -24.06 -16.71
C ALA A 201 -13.28 -24.94 -15.56
N ASP A 202 -13.34 -26.24 -15.85
CA ASP A 202 -13.62 -27.40 -14.99
C ASP A 202 -14.81 -27.33 -14.02
N ALA A 203 -15.80 -28.21 -14.27
CA ALA A 203 -16.96 -28.43 -13.42
C ALA A 203 -16.61 -28.74 -11.95
N LYS A 204 -15.42 -29.32 -11.70
CA LYS A 204 -14.93 -29.64 -10.35
C LYS A 204 -14.61 -28.39 -9.53
N ASP A 205 -14.03 -27.36 -10.15
CA ASP A 205 -13.73 -26.09 -9.48
C ASP A 205 -15.02 -25.31 -9.23
N MET A 206 -15.99 -25.39 -10.15
CA MET A 206 -17.32 -24.77 -9.95
C MET A 206 -18.11 -25.39 -8.78
N VAL A 207 -18.10 -26.71 -8.61
CA VAL A 207 -18.75 -27.37 -7.47
C VAL A 207 -18.16 -26.88 -6.14
N LYS A 208 -16.84 -26.75 -6.07
CA LYS A 208 -16.14 -26.24 -4.89
C LYS A 208 -16.50 -24.78 -4.59
N VAL A 209 -16.56 -23.94 -5.62
CA VAL A 209 -16.98 -22.53 -5.50
C VAL A 209 -18.40 -22.41 -4.93
N LEU A 210 -19.33 -23.23 -5.42
CA LEU A 210 -20.71 -23.21 -4.94
C LEU A 210 -20.82 -23.69 -3.49
N GLN A 211 -20.03 -24.72 -3.10
CA GLN A 211 -19.96 -25.17 -1.71
C GLN A 211 -19.38 -24.10 -0.78
N GLU A 212 -18.33 -23.39 -1.20
CA GLU A 212 -17.73 -22.29 -0.42
C GLU A 212 -18.69 -21.10 -0.28
N ALA A 213 -19.47 -20.79 -1.31
CA ALA A 213 -20.52 -19.77 -1.27
C ALA A 213 -21.68 -20.16 -0.35
N ASP A 214 -22.11 -21.43 -0.38
CA ASP A 214 -23.15 -21.97 0.50
C ASP A 214 -22.73 -21.90 1.98
N GLU A 215 -21.49 -22.29 2.29
CA GLU A 215 -20.98 -22.19 3.65
C GLU A 215 -20.79 -20.74 4.11
N ALA A 216 -20.40 -19.83 3.22
CA ALA A 216 -20.38 -18.40 3.53
C ALA A 216 -21.78 -17.86 3.86
N MET A 217 -22.81 -18.24 3.10
CA MET A 217 -24.19 -17.83 3.35
C MET A 217 -24.70 -18.35 4.71
N LYS A 218 -24.38 -19.60 5.06
CA LYS A 218 -24.70 -20.16 6.39
C LYS A 218 -23.97 -19.42 7.52
N GLN A 219 -22.67 -19.15 7.35
CA GLN A 219 -21.89 -18.39 8.33
C GLN A 219 -22.44 -16.98 8.52
N ILE A 220 -22.83 -16.30 7.43
CA ILE A 220 -23.41 -14.95 7.47
C ILE A 220 -24.77 -14.98 8.19
N ARG A 221 -25.61 -16.00 7.96
CA ARG A 221 -26.90 -16.16 8.65
C ARG A 221 -26.72 -16.38 10.15
N ALA A 222 -25.70 -17.14 10.54
CA ALA A 222 -25.39 -17.48 11.93
C ALA A 222 -24.62 -16.39 12.71
N LEU A 223 -24.01 -15.42 12.04
CA LEU A 223 -23.32 -14.30 12.71
C LEU A 223 -24.29 -13.51 13.59
N PRO A 224 -23.88 -12.97 14.75
CA PRO A 224 -24.67 -12.00 15.53
C PRO A 224 -24.62 -10.60 14.90
N GLU A 225 -25.66 -9.77 15.12
CA GLU A 225 -25.90 -8.52 14.37
C GLU A 225 -24.82 -7.45 14.55
N ASP A 226 -24.26 -7.35 15.75
CA ASP A 226 -23.13 -6.49 16.12
C ASP A 226 -21.82 -6.87 15.41
N ARG A 227 -21.70 -8.11 14.93
CA ARG A 227 -20.52 -8.63 14.23
C ARG A 227 -20.62 -8.57 12.70
N VAL A 228 -21.81 -8.30 12.15
CA VAL A 228 -22.10 -8.32 10.71
C VAL A 228 -21.14 -7.42 9.92
N LEU A 229 -20.95 -6.18 10.35
CA LEU A 229 -20.12 -5.20 9.64
C LEU A 229 -18.62 -5.51 9.70
N ALA A 230 -18.18 -6.26 10.71
CA ALA A 230 -16.79 -6.63 10.90
C ALA A 230 -16.43 -7.91 10.13
N ASP A 231 -17.34 -8.90 10.14
CA ASP A 231 -17.01 -10.27 9.76
C ASP A 231 -17.57 -10.69 8.39
N VAL A 232 -18.68 -10.11 7.92
CA VAL A 232 -19.22 -10.44 6.58
C VAL A 232 -18.23 -10.13 5.45
N PRO A 233 -17.50 -8.98 5.42
CA PRO A 233 -16.48 -8.75 4.40
C PRO A 233 -15.35 -9.79 4.40
N LYS A 234 -15.02 -10.35 5.57
CA LYS A 234 -13.99 -11.40 5.70
C LYS A 234 -14.51 -12.73 5.15
N ILE A 235 -15.75 -13.08 5.45
CA ILE A 235 -16.40 -14.32 4.97
C ILE A 235 -16.56 -14.28 3.46
N VAL A 236 -17.05 -13.17 2.89
CA VAL A 236 -17.22 -13.01 1.44
C VAL A 236 -15.88 -13.06 0.70
N ARG A 237 -14.82 -12.45 1.25
CA ARG A 237 -13.47 -12.55 0.66
C ARG A 237 -12.92 -13.97 0.64
N LYS A 238 -13.24 -14.79 1.64
CA LYS A 238 -12.81 -16.20 1.69
C LYS A 238 -13.55 -17.08 0.69
N ALA A 239 -14.82 -16.80 0.45
CA ALA A 239 -15.67 -17.58 -0.46
C ALA A 239 -15.64 -17.09 -1.92
N ARG A 240 -15.02 -15.94 -2.20
CA ARG A 240 -14.85 -15.47 -3.57
C ARG A 240 -13.80 -16.35 -4.28
N PRO A 241 -14.15 -17.00 -5.40
CA PRO A 241 -13.18 -17.72 -6.20
C PRO A 241 -12.20 -16.71 -6.77
N LYS A 242 -10.92 -16.88 -6.46
CA LYS A 242 -9.85 -16.14 -7.12
C LYS A 242 -9.58 -16.77 -8.47
N ALA A 243 -9.43 -15.95 -9.50
CA ALA A 243 -9.02 -16.46 -10.81
C ALA A 243 -7.64 -17.14 -10.70
N LYS A 244 -7.35 -18.13 -11.53
CA LYS A 244 -6.03 -18.81 -11.54
C LYS A 244 -4.86 -17.82 -11.67
N ALA A 245 -5.03 -16.75 -12.45
CA ALA A 245 -4.06 -15.68 -12.59
C ALA A 245 -3.86 -14.86 -11.30
N GLU A 246 -4.92 -14.66 -10.51
CA GLU A 246 -4.84 -13.99 -9.20
C GLU A 246 -4.14 -14.89 -8.17
N ASN A 247 -4.43 -16.19 -8.15
CA ASN A 247 -3.73 -17.15 -7.29
C ASN A 247 -2.24 -17.21 -7.61
N LEU A 248 -1.87 -17.34 -8.88
CA LEU A 248 -0.47 -17.33 -9.30
C LEU A 248 0.23 -16.03 -8.94
N ARG A 249 -0.46 -14.89 -9.06
CA ARG A 249 0.10 -13.59 -8.67
C ARG A 249 0.32 -13.50 -7.15
N ASP A 250 -0.62 -14.00 -6.36
CA ASP A 250 -0.50 -14.03 -4.90
C ASP A 250 0.64 -14.97 -4.47
N GLU A 251 0.72 -16.17 -5.05
CA GLU A 251 1.80 -17.15 -4.82
C GLU A 251 3.17 -16.58 -5.18
N LEU A 252 3.29 -15.96 -6.37
CA LEU A 252 4.52 -15.28 -6.78
C LEU A 252 4.87 -14.12 -5.84
N GLY A 253 3.86 -13.37 -5.38
CA GLY A 253 4.02 -12.32 -4.39
C GLY A 253 4.54 -12.86 -3.06
N ASP A 254 4.04 -14.01 -2.60
CA ASP A 254 4.46 -14.63 -1.35
C ASP A 254 5.87 -15.22 -1.44
N ILE A 255 6.21 -15.87 -2.55
CA ILE A 255 7.59 -16.30 -2.84
C ILE A 255 8.52 -15.08 -2.85
N HIS A 256 8.10 -13.98 -3.46
CA HIS A 256 8.90 -12.76 -3.51
C HIS A 256 9.15 -12.18 -2.11
N LYS A 257 8.11 -12.11 -1.27
CA LYS A 257 8.22 -11.67 0.13
C LYS A 257 9.13 -12.58 0.95
N GLN A 258 9.01 -13.91 0.78
CA GLN A 258 9.87 -14.86 1.48
C GLN A 258 11.34 -14.73 1.06
N LYS A 259 11.58 -14.52 -0.24
CA LYS A 259 12.94 -14.47 -0.79
C LYS A 259 13.63 -13.16 -0.50
N TYR A 260 12.93 -12.03 -0.63
CA TYR A 260 13.49 -10.68 -0.61
C TYR A 260 12.97 -9.79 0.52
N GLY A 261 12.15 -10.34 1.42
CA GLY A 261 11.60 -9.62 2.57
C GLY A 261 10.41 -8.73 2.21
N GLN A 262 9.74 -8.23 3.24
CA GLN A 262 8.69 -7.23 3.13
C GLN A 262 8.74 -6.32 4.35
N ILE A 263 8.54 -5.03 4.13
CA ILE A 263 8.36 -4.07 5.23
C ILE A 263 6.87 -4.05 5.61
N GLY A 264 6.59 -4.52 6.81
CA GLY A 264 5.28 -4.57 7.44
C GLY A 264 4.72 -3.18 7.76
N PRO A 265 3.50 -3.11 8.29
CA PRO A 265 2.84 -1.84 8.59
C PRO A 265 3.59 -0.97 9.60
N VAL A 266 4.11 -1.57 10.67
CA VAL A 266 4.91 -0.88 11.69
C VAL A 266 6.24 -0.42 11.09
N GLY A 267 6.92 -1.25 10.31
CA GLY A 267 8.14 -0.84 9.60
C GLY A 267 7.91 0.35 8.66
N ARG A 268 6.81 0.35 7.90
CA ARG A 268 6.41 1.48 7.04
C ARG A 268 6.10 2.74 7.85
N PHE A 269 5.52 2.59 9.03
CA PHE A 269 5.32 3.71 9.96
C PHE A 269 6.65 4.28 10.44
N LEU A 270 7.61 3.44 10.86
CA LEU A 270 8.94 3.89 11.28
C LEU A 270 9.72 4.62 10.17
N LEU A 271 9.45 4.28 8.91
CA LEU A 271 10.05 4.91 7.73
C LEU A 271 9.30 6.18 7.25
N LEU A 272 8.26 6.62 7.96
CA LEU A 272 7.52 7.81 7.56
C LEU A 272 8.41 9.05 7.55
N PRO A 273 8.44 9.80 6.44
CA PRO A 273 9.11 11.09 6.40
C PRO A 273 8.55 12.01 7.49
N ALA A 274 9.43 12.77 8.13
CA ALA A 274 9.11 13.70 9.23
C ALA A 274 8.50 13.08 10.51
N LEU A 275 8.37 11.75 10.64
CA LEU A 275 7.88 11.14 11.89
C LEU A 275 8.81 11.43 13.07
N GLY A 276 10.13 11.37 12.86
CA GLY A 276 11.09 11.69 13.91
C GLY A 276 11.02 13.17 14.34
N GLU A 277 10.77 14.09 13.41
CA GLU A 277 10.51 15.51 13.74
C GLU A 277 9.23 15.68 14.56
N ALA A 278 8.15 14.98 14.18
CA ALA A 278 6.89 15.03 14.89
C ALA A 278 7.00 14.50 16.33
N LEU A 279 7.68 13.35 16.50
CA LEU A 279 7.96 12.76 17.82
C LEU A 279 8.85 13.66 18.68
N ALA A 280 9.93 14.20 18.10
CA ALA A 280 10.85 15.09 18.81
C ALA A 280 10.16 16.38 19.25
N LYS A 281 9.35 16.99 18.37
CA LYS A 281 8.56 18.18 18.70
C LYS A 281 7.55 17.91 19.82
N ARG A 282 6.89 16.74 19.81
CA ARG A 282 5.97 16.34 20.88
C ARG A 282 6.68 16.18 22.23
N LEU A 283 7.89 15.63 22.22
CA LEU A 283 8.72 15.43 23.40
C LEU A 283 9.47 16.70 23.86
N GLY A 284 9.42 17.80 23.09
CA GLY A 284 10.20 19.01 23.37
C GLY A 284 11.71 18.83 23.20
N VAL A 285 12.16 17.90 22.34
CA VAL A 285 13.58 17.59 22.10
C VAL A 285 13.97 17.81 20.65
N LYS A 286 15.29 17.81 20.36
CA LYS A 286 15.80 17.83 18.99
C LYS A 286 15.67 16.44 18.35
N ALA A 287 15.32 16.43 17.06
CA ALA A 287 15.11 15.19 16.32
C ALA A 287 16.41 14.47 15.99
N ASP A 288 17.55 15.17 15.89
CA ASP A 288 18.89 14.65 15.54
C ASP A 288 18.83 13.49 14.54
N LEU A 289 18.21 13.74 13.39
CA LEU A 289 18.04 12.78 12.29
C LEU A 289 19.15 12.98 11.26
N PRO A 290 19.63 11.90 10.59
CA PRO A 290 20.49 12.06 9.43
C PRO A 290 19.75 12.87 8.33
N PRO A 291 20.46 13.67 7.53
CA PRO A 291 19.83 14.41 6.44
C PRO A 291 19.11 13.43 5.52
N THR A 292 17.82 13.65 5.29
CA THR A 292 17.05 12.86 4.34
C THR A 292 17.58 13.13 2.93
N ALA A 293 17.89 12.07 2.18
CA ALA A 293 18.34 12.15 0.80
C ALA A 293 17.25 12.62 -0.19
N SER A 294 16.27 13.45 0.23
CA SER A 294 15.26 14.03 -0.67
C SER A 294 15.79 15.16 -1.54
N GLY A 295 17.10 15.45 -1.49
CA GLY A 295 17.77 16.40 -2.38
C GLY A 295 18.28 15.82 -3.70
N ALA A 296 17.99 14.56 -4.05
CA ALA A 296 18.32 14.04 -5.37
C ALA A 296 17.26 14.52 -6.38
N PRO A 297 17.60 15.38 -7.35
CA PRO A 297 16.68 15.72 -8.43
C PRO A 297 16.38 14.44 -9.20
N THR A 298 15.10 14.10 -9.32
CA THR A 298 14.61 13.20 -10.37
C THR A 298 14.70 13.88 -11.72
#